data_AF-E1KNW5-F1
#
_entry.id   AF-E1KNW5-F1
#
_cell.length_a   1.000
_cell.length_b   1.000
_cell.length_c   1.000
_cell.angle_alpha   90.00
_cell.angle_beta   90.00
_cell.angle_gamma   90.00
#
_symmetry.space_group_name_H-M   'P 1'
#
loop_
_entity.id
_entity.type
_entity.pdbx_description
1 polymer ?
#
loop_
_entity_poly.entity_id
_entity_poly.type
_entity_poly.pdbx_seq_one_letter_code
_entity_poly.pdbx_strand_id
1 'polypeptide(L)'
;MKEVDVKLKELKELMGKEDEQSEARRMEIALWIRENKTEEVEQAFRAFMDDGLTEIEIEIEDIRRQFDDEDYKLLPLAYIAKHYFGKSHAWLSQRINGTKVRGQVYTLNNEQKEIFNKALKDISKKIGSFHIA
;
A
#
# COMPACT_ATOMS: atom_id res chain seq x y z
N MET A 1 -23.10 5.92 -17.39
CA MET A 1 -22.51 5.40 -16.13
C MET A 1 -23.64 5.17 -15.18
N LYS A 2 -23.75 3.99 -14.56
CA LYS A 2 -24.86 3.69 -13.65
C LYS A 2 -24.65 4.46 -12.34
N GLU A 3 -25.72 4.74 -11.60
CA GLU A 3 -25.61 5.51 -10.35
C GLU A 3 -24.70 4.80 -9.33
N VAL A 4 -24.75 3.46 -9.29
CA VAL A 4 -23.85 2.64 -8.47
C VAL A 4 -22.39 2.82 -8.84
N ASP A 5 -22.05 2.88 -10.14
CA ASP A 5 -20.67 3.07 -10.59
C ASP A 5 -20.12 4.44 -10.13
N VAL A 6 -20.96 5.47 -10.18
CA VAL A 6 -20.60 6.82 -9.73
C VAL A 6 -20.35 6.83 -8.22
N LYS A 7 -21.24 6.19 -7.45
CA LYS A 7 -21.13 6.07 -5.98
C LYS A 7 -19.88 5.29 -5.56
N LEU A 8 -19.56 4.18 -6.24
CA LEU A 8 -18.39 3.36 -5.95
C LEU A 8 -17.08 4.09 -6.32
N LYS A 9 -17.07 4.84 -7.43
CA LYS A 9 -15.94 5.68 -7.80
C LYS A 9 -15.68 6.76 -6.75
N GLU A 10 -16.74 7.46 -6.33
CA GLU A 10 -16.65 8.46 -5.26
C GLU A 10 -16.15 7.83 -3.95
N LEU A 11 -16.66 6.66 -3.59
CA LEU A 11 -16.20 5.91 -2.42
C LEU A 11 -14.69 5.62 -2.49
N LYS A 12 -14.19 5.23 -3.66
CA LYS A 12 -12.75 5.00 -3.89
C LYS A 12 -11.92 6.25 -3.62
N GLU A 13 -12.34 7.40 -4.13
CA GLU A 13 -11.63 8.68 -3.97
C GLU A 13 -11.65 9.20 -2.52
N LEU A 14 -12.63 8.77 -1.73
CA LEU A 14 -12.72 9.07 -0.31
C LEU A 14 -11.91 8.10 0.55
N MET A 15 -11.47 6.95 0.04
CA MET A 15 -10.67 6.00 0.81
C MET A 15 -9.32 6.64 1.19
N GLY A 16 -9.00 6.61 2.49
CA GLY A 16 -7.76 7.19 3.04
C GLY A 16 -7.85 8.66 3.49
N LYS A 17 -8.99 9.33 3.32
CA LYS A 17 -9.24 10.66 3.90
C LYS A 17 -9.82 10.55 5.31
N GLU A 18 -9.33 11.33 6.27
CA GLU A 18 -9.75 11.24 7.69
C GLU A 18 -10.58 12.45 8.16
N ASP A 19 -10.96 13.36 7.25
CA ASP A 19 -11.78 14.52 7.61
C ASP A 19 -13.27 14.15 7.80
N GLU A 20 -13.95 14.90 8.67
CA GLU A 20 -15.37 14.68 9.02
C GLU A 20 -16.30 14.70 7.80
N GLN A 21 -16.00 15.54 6.80
CA GLN A 21 -16.81 15.64 5.59
C GLN A 21 -16.69 14.36 4.75
N SER A 22 -15.47 13.84 4.58
CA SER A 22 -15.21 12.55 3.92
C SER A 22 -15.86 11.39 4.68
N GLU A 23 -15.82 11.39 6.01
CA GLU A 23 -16.50 10.36 6.83
C GLU A 23 -18.02 10.39 6.63
N ALA A 24 -18.64 11.57 6.74
CA ALA A 24 -20.07 11.74 6.52
C ALA A 24 -20.46 11.25 5.13
N ARG A 25 -19.67 11.61 4.11
CA ARG A 25 -19.95 11.22 2.74
C ARG A 25 -19.82 9.71 2.49
N ARG A 26 -18.82 9.05 3.10
CA ARG A 26 -18.72 7.58 3.06
C ARG A 26 -19.95 6.92 3.69
N MET A 27 -20.45 7.46 4.80
CA MET A 27 -21.65 6.96 5.47
C MET A 27 -22.89 7.09 4.59
N GLU A 28 -23.06 8.24 3.92
CA GLU A 28 -24.16 8.46 2.97
C GLU A 28 -24.15 7.45 1.81
N ILE A 29 -22.97 7.20 1.23
CA ILE A 29 -22.81 6.22 0.15
C ILE A 29 -23.15 4.81 0.65
N ALA A 30 -22.69 4.44 1.85
CA ALA A 30 -23.00 3.14 2.45
C ALA A 30 -24.51 2.96 2.72
N LEU A 31 -25.19 4.01 3.17
CA LEU A 31 -26.65 4.01 3.34
C LEU A 31 -27.37 3.85 2.00
N TRP A 32 -26.95 4.60 0.97
CA TRP A 32 -27.52 4.49 -0.37
C TRP A 32 -27.39 3.06 -0.93
N ILE A 33 -26.22 2.42 -0.78
CA ILE A 33 -26.01 1.03 -1.22
C ILE A 33 -26.96 0.08 -0.48
N ARG A 34 -27.16 0.29 0.83
CA ARG A 34 -28.05 -0.53 1.66
C ARG A 34 -29.52 -0.37 1.27
N GLU A 35 -29.93 0.83 0.89
CA GLU A 35 -31.30 1.15 0.49
C GLU A 35 -31.60 0.74 -0.95
N ASN A 36 -30.59 0.72 -1.82
CA ASN A 36 -30.70 0.38 -3.24
C ASN A 36 -30.19 -1.05 -3.54
N LYS A 37 -30.47 -2.01 -2.66
CA LYS A 37 -30.06 -3.44 -2.78
C LYS A 37 -30.75 -4.18 -3.92
N THR A 38 -30.44 -3.79 -5.15
CA THR A 38 -30.76 -4.57 -6.35
C THR A 38 -29.63 -5.55 -6.63
N GLU A 39 -29.93 -6.60 -7.39
CA GLU A 39 -28.92 -7.59 -7.80
C GLU A 39 -27.74 -6.94 -8.56
N GLU A 40 -28.04 -5.91 -9.36
CA GLU A 40 -27.04 -5.09 -10.05
C GLU A 40 -26.12 -4.32 -9.09
N VAL A 41 -26.68 -3.71 -8.04
CA VAL A 41 -25.90 -2.98 -7.03
C VAL A 41 -25.05 -3.94 -6.19
N GLU A 42 -25.58 -5.12 -5.84
CA GLU A 42 -24.81 -6.13 -5.13
C GLU A 42 -23.65 -6.66 -5.96
N GLN A 43 -23.86 -6.93 -7.25
CA GLN A 43 -22.79 -7.37 -8.16
C GLN A 43 -21.71 -6.30 -8.31
N ALA A 44 -22.10 -5.03 -8.51
CA ALA A 44 -21.15 -3.92 -8.63
C ALA A 44 -20.35 -3.71 -7.34
N PHE A 45 -21.00 -3.80 -6.17
CA PHE A 45 -20.32 -3.68 -4.89
C PHE A 45 -19.36 -4.85 -4.62
N ARG A 46 -19.74 -6.09 -4.98
CA ARG A 46 -18.83 -7.25 -4.87
C ARG A 46 -17.61 -7.11 -5.77
N ALA A 47 -17.81 -6.75 -7.03
CA ALA A 47 -16.71 -6.49 -7.97
C ALA A 47 -15.77 -5.39 -7.44
N PHE A 48 -16.33 -4.30 -6.91
CA PHE A 48 -15.54 -3.23 -6.29
C PHE A 48 -14.69 -3.72 -5.09
N MET A 49 -15.25 -4.58 -4.24
CA MET A 49 -14.52 -5.16 -3.11
C MET A 49 -13.43 -6.14 -3.57
N ASP A 50 -13.71 -6.97 -4.56
CA ASP A 50 -12.75 -7.91 -5.15
C ASP A 50 -11.60 -7.14 -5.85
N ASP A 51 -11.92 -6.10 -6.60
CA ASP A 51 -10.93 -5.21 -7.23
C ASP A 51 -10.07 -4.51 -6.18
N GLY A 52 -10.67 -4.01 -5.10
CA GLY A 52 -9.94 -3.39 -3.99
C GLY A 52 -9.00 -4.36 -3.27
N LEU A 53 -9.44 -5.61 -3.04
CA LEU A 53 -8.58 -6.66 -2.49
C LEU A 53 -7.44 -7.02 -3.45
N THR A 54 -7.74 -7.15 -4.73
CA THR A 54 -6.75 -7.42 -5.79
C THR A 54 -5.72 -6.29 -5.89
N GLU A 55 -6.15 -5.02 -5.85
CA GLU A 55 -5.24 -3.87 -5.86
C GLU A 55 -4.31 -3.85 -4.64
N ILE A 56 -4.83 -4.18 -3.45
CA ILE A 56 -4.00 -4.32 -2.23
C ILE A 56 -3.02 -5.49 -2.38
N GLU A 57 -3.46 -6.63 -2.92
CA GLU A 57 -2.58 -7.78 -3.20
C GLU A 57 -1.47 -7.43 -4.21
N ILE A 58 -1.81 -6.68 -5.27
CA ILE A 58 -0.86 -6.21 -6.27
C ILE A 58 0.14 -5.21 -5.66
N GLU A 59 -0.29 -4.26 -4.83
CA GLU A 59 0.63 -3.31 -4.18
C GLU A 59 1.65 -4.00 -3.24
N ILE A 60 1.27 -5.14 -2.64
CA ILE A 60 2.15 -5.96 -1.80
C ILE A 60 3.07 -6.84 -2.66
N GLU A 61 2.56 -7.40 -3.75
CA GLU A 61 3.35 -8.18 -4.70
C GLU A 61 4.34 -7.31 -5.49
N ASP A 62 4.04 -6.04 -5.77
CA ASP A 62 4.85 -5.18 -6.64
C ASP A 62 6.22 -4.83 -6.04
N ILE A 63 6.36 -4.70 -4.73
CA ILE A 63 7.68 -4.47 -4.11
C ILE A 63 8.50 -5.76 -4.09
N ARG A 64 7.84 -6.92 -3.89
CA ARG A 64 8.50 -8.22 -3.90
C ARG A 64 8.81 -8.74 -5.30
N ARG A 65 8.06 -8.36 -6.33
CA ARG A 65 8.35 -8.70 -7.74
C ARG A 65 9.41 -7.80 -8.37
N GLN A 66 9.62 -6.59 -7.84
CA GLN A 66 10.67 -5.67 -8.32
C GLN A 66 12.09 -6.10 -7.92
N PHE A 67 12.22 -6.98 -6.93
CA PHE A 67 13.49 -7.60 -6.54
C PHE A 67 13.35 -9.10 -6.76
N ASP A 68 14.20 -9.73 -7.57
CA ASP A 68 14.30 -11.19 -7.50
C ASP A 68 14.71 -11.58 -6.07
N ASP A 69 14.33 -12.77 -5.60
CA ASP A 69 14.64 -13.26 -4.24
C ASP A 69 16.14 -13.16 -3.89
N GLU A 70 17.02 -13.14 -4.90
CA GLU A 70 18.45 -12.90 -4.77
C GLU A 70 18.80 -11.43 -4.51
N ASP A 71 18.19 -10.48 -5.22
CA ASP A 71 18.44 -9.05 -5.00
C ASP A 71 17.97 -8.60 -3.61
N TYR A 72 16.88 -9.18 -3.12
CA TYR A 72 16.38 -8.92 -1.77
C TYR A 72 17.42 -9.28 -0.69
N LYS A 73 18.20 -10.36 -0.89
CA LYS A 73 19.27 -10.78 0.05
C LYS A 73 20.44 -9.82 0.07
N LEU A 74 20.65 -9.04 -0.99
CA LEU A 74 21.72 -8.05 -1.08
C LEU A 74 21.38 -6.75 -0.35
N LEU A 75 20.11 -6.53 0.00
CA LEU A 75 19.67 -5.30 0.65
C LEU A 75 20.13 -5.25 2.11
N PRO A 76 20.88 -4.21 2.54
CA PRO A 76 21.24 -4.03 3.93
C PRO A 76 20.06 -3.44 4.73
N LEU A 77 18.95 -4.18 4.80
CA LEU A 77 17.68 -3.72 5.38
C LEU A 77 17.82 -3.23 6.82
N ALA A 78 18.68 -3.85 7.63
CA ALA A 78 18.93 -3.42 9.00
C ALA A 78 19.56 -2.03 9.04
N TYR A 79 20.47 -1.73 8.11
CA TYR A 79 21.08 -0.41 7.98
C TYR A 79 20.05 0.62 7.49
N ILE A 80 19.27 0.28 6.46
CA ILE A 80 18.24 1.16 5.91
C ILE A 80 17.21 1.52 6.99
N ALA A 81 16.67 0.53 7.70
CA ALA A 81 15.69 0.73 8.76
C ALA A 81 16.22 1.68 9.84
N LYS A 82 17.46 1.48 10.29
CA LYS A 82 18.07 2.28 11.35
C LYS A 82 18.39 3.71 10.89
N HIS A 83 19.00 3.87 9.73
CA HIS A 83 19.60 5.15 9.31
C HIS A 83 18.67 6.04 8.49
N TYR A 84 17.67 5.47 7.83
CA TYR A 84 16.73 6.22 6.99
C TYR A 84 15.34 6.34 7.59
N PHE A 85 14.94 5.36 8.41
CA PHE A 85 13.60 5.34 9.04
C PHE A 85 13.62 5.55 10.55
N GLY A 86 14.76 5.34 11.23
CA GLY A 86 14.83 5.33 12.69
C GLY A 86 14.00 4.20 13.31
N LYS A 87 13.87 3.07 12.60
CA LYS A 87 13.04 1.90 12.98
C LYS A 87 13.87 0.63 13.04
N SER A 88 13.25 -0.44 13.53
CA SER A 88 13.87 -1.77 13.58
C SER A 88 13.90 -2.44 12.21
N HIS A 89 14.83 -3.38 12.03
CA HIS A 89 14.86 -4.25 10.85
C HIS A 89 13.51 -4.95 10.61
N ALA A 90 12.91 -5.48 11.68
CA ALA A 90 11.62 -6.15 11.61
C ALA A 90 10.49 -5.22 11.10
N TRP A 91 10.49 -3.95 11.50
CA TRP A 91 9.50 -2.95 11.05
C TRP A 91 9.56 -2.73 9.54
N LEU A 92 10.76 -2.60 8.98
CA LEU A 92 10.97 -2.38 7.55
C LEU A 92 10.72 -3.66 6.75
N SER A 93 11.25 -4.78 7.25
CA SER A 93 11.03 -6.10 6.66
C SER A 93 9.54 -6.40 6.55
N GLN A 94 8.75 -6.16 7.60
CA GLN A 94 7.30 -6.36 7.57
C GLN A 94 6.62 -5.56 6.46
N ARG A 95 7.03 -4.29 6.27
CA ARG A 95 6.41 -3.37 5.31
C ARG A 95 6.78 -3.63 3.87
N ILE A 96 8.00 -4.09 3.64
CA ILE A 96 8.46 -4.53 2.32
C ILE A 96 7.82 -5.88 1.96
N ASN A 97 7.63 -6.73 2.96
CA ASN A 97 7.09 -8.07 2.77
C ASN A 97 5.56 -8.16 2.78
N GLY A 98 4.87 -7.10 3.19
CA GLY A 98 3.43 -7.13 3.43
C GLY A 98 2.99 -8.16 4.48
N THR A 99 3.86 -8.51 5.44
CA THR A 99 3.53 -9.52 6.46
C THR A 99 2.40 -9.01 7.34
N LYS A 100 1.31 -9.80 7.43
CA LYS A 100 0.14 -9.51 8.28
C LYS A 100 0.53 -9.45 9.75
N VAL A 101 0.19 -8.36 10.44
CA VAL A 101 0.25 -8.23 11.90
C VAL A 101 -1.14 -7.91 12.40
N ARG A 102 -1.69 -8.79 13.25
CA ARG A 102 -3.07 -8.69 13.76
C ARG A 102 -4.12 -8.53 12.65
N GLY A 103 -3.94 -9.24 11.53
CA GLY A 103 -4.86 -9.20 10.38
C GLY A 103 -4.70 -7.99 9.46
N GLN A 104 -3.90 -6.99 9.83
CA GLN A 104 -3.61 -5.83 8.98
C GLN A 104 -2.29 -6.00 8.25
N VAL A 105 -2.28 -5.67 6.96
CA VAL A 105 -1.05 -5.49 6.19
C VAL A 105 -0.64 -4.03 6.28
N TYR A 106 0.65 -3.81 6.50
CA TYR A 106 1.24 -2.49 6.49
C TYR A 106 2.21 -2.43 5.32
N THR A 107 2.07 -1.43 4.45
CA THR A 107 2.98 -1.14 3.34
C THR A 107 3.71 0.18 3.58
N LEU A 108 4.69 0.49 2.74
CA LEU A 108 5.30 1.82 2.71
C LEU A 108 4.34 2.79 2.01
N ASN A 109 4.07 3.95 2.63
CA ASN A 109 3.37 5.04 1.95
C ASN A 109 4.28 5.74 0.92
N ASN A 110 3.76 6.71 0.16
CA ASN A 110 4.52 7.36 -0.91
C ASN A 110 5.80 8.06 -0.41
N GLU A 111 5.74 8.80 0.69
CA GLU A 111 6.93 9.43 1.31
C GLU A 111 7.96 8.37 1.73
N GLN A 112 7.51 7.26 2.32
CA GLN A 112 8.37 6.16 2.73
C GLN A 112 8.99 5.44 1.54
N LYS A 113 8.29 5.31 0.41
CA LYS A 113 8.84 4.81 -0.86
C LYS A 113 9.95 5.72 -1.38
N GLU A 114 9.77 7.04 -1.30
CA GLU A 114 10.82 8.01 -1.68
C GLU A 114 12.06 7.90 -0.79
N ILE A 115 11.88 7.80 0.53
CA ILE A 115 12.98 7.59 1.49
C ILE A 115 13.72 6.28 1.17
N PHE A 116 12.98 5.20 0.89
CA PHE A 116 13.55 3.90 0.55
C PHE A 116 14.38 3.97 -0.74
N ASN A 117 13.84 4.57 -1.80
CA ASN A 117 14.55 4.77 -3.07
C ASN A 117 15.82 5.60 -2.92
N LYS A 118 15.78 6.64 -2.08
CA LYS A 118 16.96 7.44 -1.74
C LYS A 118 18.02 6.60 -1.02
N ALA A 119 17.60 5.77 -0.06
CA ALA A 119 18.50 4.88 0.66
C ALA A 119 19.24 3.93 -0.27
N LEU A 120 18.53 3.31 -1.22
CA LEU A 120 19.13 2.42 -2.22
C LEU A 120 20.20 3.13 -3.06
N LYS A 121 19.90 4.33 -3.56
CA LYS A 121 20.83 5.13 -4.36
C LYS A 121 22.08 5.53 -3.57
N ASP A 122 21.91 5.97 -2.33
CA ASP A 122 23.03 6.36 -1.47
C ASP A 122 23.93 5.18 -1.13
N ILE A 123 23.34 4.02 -0.85
CA ILE A 123 24.07 2.79 -0.52
C ILE A 123 24.83 2.28 -1.74
N SER A 124 24.21 2.27 -2.92
CA SER A 124 24.87 1.92 -4.18
C SER A 124 26.11 2.79 -4.43
N LYS A 125 26.00 4.11 -4.24
CA LYS A 125 27.14 5.04 -4.36
C LYS A 125 28.24 4.76 -3.33
N LYS A 126 27.87 4.55 -2.07
CA LYS A 126 28.82 4.22 -1.00
C LYS A 126 29.58 2.94 -1.33
N ILE A 127 28.87 1.86 -1.67
CA ILE A 127 29.46 0.57 -2.04
C ILE A 127 30.39 0.72 -3.24
N GLY A 128 29.94 1.36 -4.31
CA GLY A 128 30.74 1.57 -5.52
C GLY A 128 31.98 2.45 -5.33
N SER A 129 32.03 3.26 -4.26
CA SER A 129 33.18 4.11 -3.94
C SER A 129 34.26 3.42 -3.10
N PHE A 130 34.00 2.22 -2.56
CA PHE A 130 35.01 1.50 -1.78
C PHE A 130 36.08 0.90 -2.70
N HIS A 131 37.33 1.17 -2.35
CA HIS A 131 38.49 0.44 -2.87
C HIS A 131 39.39 0.08 -1.69
N ILE A 132 39.88 -1.16 -1.67
CA ILE A 132 40.85 -1.63 -0.68
C ILE A 132 42.22 -1.49 -1.33
N ALA A 133 43.18 -0.88 -0.61
CA ALA A 133 44.55 -0.67 -1.07
C ALA A 133 45.39 -1.95 -0.99
#